data_AF-A0A7W1NJR3-F1
#
_entry.id   AF-A0A7W1NJR3-F1
#
_cell.length_a   1.000
_cell.length_b   1.000
_cell.length_c   1.000
_cell.angle_alpha   90.00
_cell.angle_beta   90.00
_cell.angle_gamma   90.00
#
_symmetry.space_group_name_H-M   'P 1'
#
loop_
_entity.id
_entity.type
_entity.pdbx_description
1 polymer ?
#
loop_
_entity_poly.entity_id
_entity_poly.type
_entity_poly.pdbx_seq_one_letter_code
_entity_poly.pdbx_strand_id
1 'polypeptide(L)'
;MKTGRVAKLFARDPKTIIKWTDTFEDFFTEEAKGVGGNQRFYSMDDLITLNTIRTLTGNRETEAVIINKLQSGYRETSLPPEFTALEGDKAIAVYAEMSQMKAEITSLREQLTNTASIVDKKDSEISGLNREIAQLNREIGKWQAMYEMLKEQNDEDK
;
A
#
# COMPACT_ATOMS: atom_id res chain seq x y z
N MET A 1 -22.68 -9.56 -11.53
CA MET A 1 -23.69 -8.73 -12.22
C MET A 1 -23.58 -8.90 -13.73
N LYS A 2 -24.70 -8.89 -14.47
CA LYS A 2 -24.67 -9.01 -15.94
C LYS A 2 -24.21 -7.71 -16.60
N THR A 3 -23.56 -7.79 -17.76
CA THR A 3 -23.06 -6.65 -18.55
C THR A 3 -24.07 -5.51 -18.68
N GLY A 4 -25.34 -5.82 -19.00
CA GLY A 4 -26.36 -4.79 -19.19
C GLY A 4 -26.69 -3.99 -17.93
N ARG A 5 -26.59 -4.60 -16.74
CA ARG A 5 -26.76 -3.88 -15.47
C ARG A 5 -25.55 -3.03 -15.15
N VAL A 6 -24.35 -3.57 -15.34
CA VAL A 6 -23.08 -2.86 -15.15
C VAL A 6 -23.00 -1.61 -16.04
N ALA A 7 -23.37 -1.75 -17.30
CA ALA A 7 -23.44 -0.67 -18.27
C ALA A 7 -24.36 0.48 -17.81
N LYS A 8 -25.54 0.15 -17.27
CA LYS A 8 -26.47 1.14 -16.69
C LYS A 8 -25.86 1.86 -15.49
N LEU A 9 -25.27 1.12 -14.55
CA LEU A 9 -24.64 1.68 -13.35
C LEU A 9 -23.47 2.61 -13.67
N PHE A 10 -22.73 2.35 -14.74
CA PHE A 10 -21.65 3.23 -15.18
C PHE A 10 -22.06 4.29 -16.20
N ALA A 11 -23.34 4.37 -16.57
CA ALA A 11 -23.84 5.21 -17.66
C ALA A 11 -22.99 5.07 -18.94
N ARG A 12 -22.74 3.82 -19.35
CA ARG A 12 -21.96 3.46 -20.55
C ARG A 12 -22.69 2.43 -21.40
N ASP A 13 -22.30 2.35 -22.66
CA ASP A 13 -22.79 1.30 -23.55
C ASP A 13 -22.25 -0.07 -23.13
N PRO A 14 -23.05 -1.16 -23.19
CA PRO A 14 -22.57 -2.51 -22.90
C PRO A 14 -21.34 -2.93 -23.71
N LYS A 15 -21.19 -2.47 -24.95
CA LYS A 15 -20.01 -2.73 -25.78
C LYS A 15 -18.77 -2.06 -25.22
N THR A 16 -18.90 -0.89 -24.59
CA THR A 16 -17.77 -0.21 -23.93
C THR A 16 -17.28 -1.03 -22.73
N ILE A 17 -18.21 -1.57 -21.93
CA ILE A 17 -17.85 -2.44 -20.80
C ILE A 17 -17.11 -3.67 -21.31
N ILE A 18 -17.65 -4.36 -22.33
CA ILE A 18 -17.00 -5.54 -22.94
C ILE A 18 -15.63 -5.18 -23.48
N LYS A 19 -15.52 -4.08 -24.23
CA LYS A 19 -14.25 -3.62 -24.79
C LYS A 19 -13.21 -3.42 -23.70
N TRP A 20 -13.55 -2.72 -22.62
CA TRP A 20 -12.62 -2.53 -21.51
C TRP A 20 -12.24 -3.85 -20.84
N THR A 21 -13.20 -4.76 -20.65
CA THR A 21 -12.89 -6.07 -20.09
C THR A 21 -11.94 -6.88 -20.96
N ASP A 22 -12.07 -6.80 -22.28
CA ASP A 22 -11.19 -7.52 -23.21
C ASP A 22 -9.82 -6.84 -23.33
N THR A 23 -9.77 -5.50 -23.32
CA THR A 23 -8.51 -4.75 -23.39
C THR A 23 -7.66 -4.91 -22.12
N PHE A 24 -8.30 -5.01 -20.96
CA PHE A 24 -7.64 -5.08 -19.66
C PHE A 24 -7.87 -6.43 -18.98
N GLU A 25 -7.92 -7.52 -19.76
CA GLU A 25 -8.39 -8.85 -19.33
C GLU A 25 -7.64 -9.42 -18.12
N ASP A 26 -6.35 -9.11 -17.97
CA ASP A 26 -5.50 -9.55 -16.85
C ASP A 26 -6.02 -9.10 -15.48
N PHE A 27 -6.87 -8.07 -15.44
CA PHE A 27 -7.39 -7.49 -14.20
C PHE A 27 -8.83 -7.91 -13.90
N PHE A 28 -9.38 -8.85 -14.67
CA PHE A 28 -10.77 -9.32 -14.57
C PHE A 28 -10.85 -10.82 -14.24
N THR A 29 -11.91 -11.18 -13.53
CA THR A 29 -12.25 -12.57 -13.25
C THR A 29 -12.60 -13.34 -14.54
N GLU A 30 -12.46 -14.67 -14.53
CA GLU A 30 -12.81 -15.53 -15.67
C GLU A 30 -14.30 -15.36 -16.07
N GLU A 31 -15.17 -15.19 -15.08
CA GLU A 31 -16.59 -14.97 -15.26
C GLU A 31 -16.90 -13.62 -15.94
N ALA A 32 -16.12 -12.57 -15.62
CA ALA A 32 -16.24 -11.27 -16.27
C ALA A 32 -15.75 -11.32 -17.72
N LYS A 33 -14.70 -12.11 -17.99
CA LYS A 33 -14.22 -12.41 -19.34
C LYS A 33 -15.21 -13.26 -20.15
N GLY A 34 -16.13 -13.94 -19.47
CA GLY A 34 -17.11 -14.84 -20.11
C GLY A 34 -16.51 -16.19 -20.49
N VAL A 35 -15.41 -16.57 -19.85
CA VAL A 35 -14.79 -17.88 -20.05
C VAL A 35 -15.69 -18.95 -19.43
N GLY A 36 -16.08 -19.96 -20.22
CA GLY A 36 -16.91 -21.07 -19.74
C GLY A 36 -18.43 -20.82 -19.74
N GLY A 37 -18.93 -19.72 -20.30
CA GLY A 37 -20.37 -19.47 -20.39
C GLY A 37 -20.80 -18.46 -21.46
N ASN A 38 -22.09 -18.45 -21.81
CA ASN A 38 -22.65 -17.53 -22.82
C ASN A 38 -22.87 -16.09 -22.30
N GLN A 39 -22.66 -15.82 -21.01
CA GLN A 39 -22.91 -14.51 -20.39
C GLN A 39 -21.75 -14.13 -19.49
N ARG A 40 -21.38 -12.84 -19.55
CA ARG A 40 -20.38 -12.24 -18.66
C ARG A 40 -21.01 -11.84 -17.33
N PHE A 41 -20.34 -12.19 -16.24
CA PHE A 41 -20.74 -11.85 -14.89
C PHE A 41 -19.61 -11.13 -14.17
N TYR A 42 -19.86 -9.86 -13.83
CA TYR A 42 -18.93 -9.01 -13.12
C TYR A 42 -19.12 -9.15 -11.62
N SER A 43 -18.08 -9.61 -10.93
CA SER A 43 -18.00 -9.51 -9.47
C SER A 43 -17.87 -8.05 -9.04
N MET A 44 -17.80 -7.82 -7.74
CA MET A 44 -17.66 -6.46 -7.22
C MET A 44 -16.27 -5.88 -7.49
N ASP A 45 -15.22 -6.70 -7.37
CA ASP A 45 -13.85 -6.28 -7.69
C ASP A 45 -13.71 -5.89 -9.16
N ASP A 46 -14.40 -6.61 -10.05
CA ASP A 46 -14.47 -6.25 -11.47
C ASP A 46 -15.12 -4.88 -11.69
N LEU A 47 -16.10 -4.48 -10.87
CA LEU A 47 -16.69 -3.14 -10.97
C LEU A 47 -15.70 -2.07 -10.53
N ILE A 48 -14.90 -2.32 -9.51
CA ILE A 48 -13.87 -1.37 -9.06
C ILE A 48 -12.79 -1.22 -10.14
N THR A 49 -12.38 -2.32 -10.78
CA THR A 49 -11.49 -2.29 -11.95
C THR A 49 -12.12 -1.47 -13.08
N LEU A 50 -13.40 -1.71 -13.42
CA LEU A 50 -14.12 -0.94 -14.43
C LEU A 50 -14.24 0.54 -14.07
N ASN A 51 -14.48 0.88 -12.81
CA ASN A 51 -14.57 2.27 -12.36
C ASN A 51 -13.22 2.97 -12.51
N THR A 52 -12.13 2.28 -12.16
CA THR A 52 -10.76 2.77 -12.34
C THR A 52 -10.47 3.06 -13.81
N ILE A 53 -10.78 2.11 -14.70
CA ILE A 53 -10.63 2.31 -16.15
C ILE A 53 -11.49 3.47 -16.64
N ARG A 54 -12.76 3.53 -16.22
CA ARG A 54 -13.70 4.60 -16.60
C ARG A 54 -13.18 5.98 -16.22
N THR A 55 -12.67 6.14 -15.01
CA THR A 55 -12.18 7.43 -14.52
C THR A 55 -10.91 7.84 -15.25
N LEU A 56 -9.94 6.93 -15.40
CA LEU A 56 -8.68 7.23 -16.07
C LEU A 56 -8.87 7.49 -17.58
N THR A 57 -9.73 6.73 -18.25
CA THR A 57 -10.09 6.99 -19.65
C THR A 57 -10.83 8.33 -19.80
N GLY A 58 -11.69 8.70 -18.84
CA GLY A 58 -12.32 10.02 -18.79
C GLY A 58 -11.31 11.17 -18.66
N ASN A 59 -10.22 10.93 -17.94
CA ASN A 59 -9.08 11.85 -17.80
C ASN A 59 -8.12 11.84 -19.00
N ARG A 60 -8.45 11.10 -20.07
CA ARG A 60 -7.62 10.93 -21.29
C ARG A 60 -6.26 10.29 -21.04
N GLU A 61 -6.15 9.46 -20.00
CA GLU A 61 -4.95 8.66 -19.75
C GLU A 61 -4.79 7.60 -20.85
N THR A 62 -3.54 7.29 -21.20
CA THR A 62 -3.25 6.24 -22.18
C THR A 62 -3.44 4.85 -21.57
N GLU A 63 -3.66 3.85 -22.41
CA GLU A 63 -3.82 2.46 -21.98
C GLU A 63 -2.63 1.95 -21.15
N ALA A 64 -1.41 2.29 -21.56
CA ALA A 64 -0.20 1.94 -20.82
C ALA A 64 -0.18 2.53 -19.40
N VAL A 65 -0.66 3.77 -19.23
CA VAL A 65 -0.77 4.40 -17.90
C VAL A 65 -1.84 3.70 -17.06
N ILE A 66 -2.97 3.34 -17.67
CA ILE A 66 -4.04 2.61 -16.98
C ILE A 66 -3.54 1.25 -16.48
N ILE A 67 -2.85 0.50 -17.34
CA ILE A 67 -2.24 -0.80 -16.97
C ILE A 67 -1.28 -0.62 -15.80
N ASN A 68 -0.35 0.35 -15.88
CA ASN A 68 0.61 0.59 -14.80
C ASN A 68 -0.08 0.93 -13.47
N LYS A 69 -1.14 1.74 -13.48
CA LYS A 69 -1.92 2.04 -12.28
C LYS A 69 -2.65 0.80 -11.74
N LEU A 70 -3.23 -0.01 -12.62
CA LEU A 70 -3.89 -1.25 -12.18
C LEU A 70 -2.89 -2.25 -11.59
N GLN A 71 -1.68 -2.36 -12.16
CA GLN A 71 -0.60 -3.21 -11.66
C GLN A 71 -0.03 -2.73 -10.32
N SER A 72 0.04 -1.42 -10.09
CA SER A 72 0.47 -0.88 -8.79
C SER A 72 -0.55 -1.09 -7.67
N GLY A 73 -1.72 -1.65 -7.99
CA GLY A 73 -2.81 -1.83 -7.04
C GLY A 73 -3.70 -0.61 -6.87
N TYR A 74 -3.49 0.48 -7.64
CA TYR A 74 -4.39 1.63 -7.61
C TYR A 74 -5.78 1.23 -8.08
N ARG A 75 -6.80 1.61 -7.31
CA ARG A 75 -8.20 1.35 -7.59
C ARG A 75 -9.03 2.59 -7.25
N GLU A 76 -9.83 3.05 -8.20
CA GLU A 76 -10.80 4.12 -7.97
C GLU A 76 -12.05 3.55 -7.31
N THR A 77 -12.16 3.74 -6.00
CA THR A 77 -13.24 3.23 -5.18
C THR A 77 -14.43 4.19 -5.09
N SER A 78 -14.26 5.44 -5.54
CA SER A 78 -15.36 6.40 -5.61
C SER A 78 -16.30 6.05 -6.76
N LEU A 79 -17.34 5.31 -6.44
CA LEU A 79 -18.33 4.84 -7.41
C LEU A 79 -19.26 5.99 -7.87
N PRO A 80 -19.75 5.92 -9.13
CA PRO A 80 -20.75 6.86 -9.62
C PRO A 80 -22.02 6.91 -8.75
N PRO A 81 -22.72 8.06 -8.67
CA PRO A 81 -23.97 8.21 -7.90
C PRO A 81 -25.07 7.22 -8.28
N GLU A 82 -25.05 6.70 -9.50
CA GLU A 82 -25.99 5.68 -9.99
C GLU A 82 -25.94 4.40 -9.15
N PHE A 83 -24.85 4.13 -8.44
CA PHE A 83 -24.71 3.00 -7.51
C PHE A 83 -25.43 3.21 -6.18
N THR A 84 -25.70 4.45 -5.78
CA THR A 84 -26.40 4.76 -4.52
C THR A 84 -27.89 5.03 -4.72
N ALA A 85 -28.33 5.25 -5.96
CA ALA A 85 -29.71 5.58 -6.32
C ALA A 85 -30.68 4.38 -6.31
N LEU A 86 -30.18 3.14 -6.35
CA LEU A 86 -31.02 1.93 -6.33
C LEU A 86 -30.97 1.30 -4.94
N GLU A 87 -32.13 1.13 -4.30
CA GLU A 87 -32.27 0.73 -2.89
C GLU A 87 -31.63 -0.64 -2.55
N GLY A 88 -31.49 -1.53 -3.54
CA GLY A 88 -30.77 -2.81 -3.43
C GLY A 88 -29.26 -2.76 -3.72
N ASP A 89 -28.75 -1.61 -4.19
CA ASP A 89 -27.35 -1.42 -4.64
C ASP A 89 -26.51 -0.60 -3.65
N LYS A 90 -27.10 -0.10 -2.56
CA LYS A 90 -26.36 0.49 -1.42
C LYS A 90 -25.28 -0.44 -0.86
N ALA A 91 -25.51 -1.76 -0.90
CA ALA A 91 -24.52 -2.77 -0.50
C ALA A 91 -23.25 -2.71 -1.36
N ILE A 92 -23.34 -2.25 -2.61
CA ILE A 92 -22.22 -2.11 -3.53
C ILE A 92 -21.33 -0.95 -3.10
N ALA A 93 -21.91 0.22 -2.80
CA ALA A 93 -21.17 1.36 -2.29
C ALA A 93 -20.49 1.04 -0.94
N VAL A 94 -21.23 0.42 -0.02
CA VAL A 94 -20.70 -0.01 1.28
C VAL A 94 -19.56 -1.02 1.12
N TYR A 95 -19.67 -1.98 0.19
CA TYR A 95 -18.58 -2.91 -0.07
C TYR A 95 -17.33 -2.22 -0.63
N ALA A 96 -17.49 -1.25 -1.54
CA ALA A 96 -16.36 -0.49 -2.09
C ALA A 96 -15.60 0.25 -0.98
N GLU A 97 -16.34 0.91 -0.08
CA GLU A 97 -15.78 1.56 1.11
C GLU A 97 -15.09 0.54 2.04
N MET A 98 -15.70 -0.62 2.30
CA MET A 98 -15.10 -1.68 3.12
C MET A 98 -13.81 -2.23 2.50
N SER A 99 -13.77 -2.43 1.18
CA SER A 99 -12.57 -2.89 0.47
C SER A 99 -11.46 -1.84 0.52
N GLN A 100 -11.80 -0.55 0.40
CA GLN A 100 -10.85 0.55 0.58
C GLN A 100 -10.27 0.55 2.01
N MET A 101 -11.12 0.51 3.03
CA MET A 101 -10.69 0.46 4.43
C MET A 101 -9.79 -0.76 4.69
N LYS A 102 -10.08 -1.92 4.08
CA LYS A 102 -9.24 -3.11 4.20
C LYS A 102 -7.86 -2.93 3.55
N ALA A 103 -7.79 -2.29 2.39
CA ALA A 103 -6.53 -1.96 1.73
C ALA A 103 -5.70 -0.98 2.58
N GLU A 104 -6.33 0.07 3.11
CA GLU A 104 -5.69 1.03 4.02
C GLU A 104 -5.15 0.35 5.29
N ILE A 105 -5.94 -0.53 5.92
CA ILE A 105 -5.49 -1.33 7.08
C ILE A 105 -4.26 -2.18 6.74
N THR A 106 -4.22 -2.77 5.55
CA THR A 106 -3.09 -3.61 5.12
C THR A 106 -1.83 -2.77 4.94
N SER A 107 -1.93 -1.62 4.25
CA SER A 107 -0.83 -0.68 4.08
C SER A 107 -0.31 -0.15 5.42
N LEU A 108 -1.21 0.23 6.33
CA LEU A 108 -0.83 0.70 7.67
C LEU A 108 -0.11 -0.39 8.48
N ARG A 109 -0.49 -1.66 8.35
CA ARG A 109 0.20 -2.78 9.02
C ARG A 109 1.62 -3.00 8.48
N GLU A 110 1.81 -2.87 7.17
CA GLU A 110 3.14 -2.93 6.56
C GLU A 110 4.03 -1.78 7.03
N GLN A 111 3.50 -0.56 7.05
CA GLN A 111 4.21 0.61 7.58
C GLN A 111 4.58 0.45 9.06
N LEU A 112 3.66 -0.10 9.88
CA LEU A 112 3.92 -0.39 11.28
C LEU A 112 5.04 -1.41 11.46
N THR A 113 5.04 -2.47 10.66
CA THR A 113 6.08 -3.52 10.68
C THR A 113 7.45 -2.95 10.30
N ASN A 114 7.50 -2.11 9.26
CA ASN A 114 8.73 -1.43 8.85
C ASN A 114 9.24 -0.49 9.94
N THR A 115 8.36 0.28 10.55
CA THR A 115 8.71 1.21 11.64
C THR A 115 9.26 0.45 12.84
N ALA A 116 8.62 -0.66 13.24
CA ALA A 116 9.11 -1.52 14.31
C ALA A 116 10.54 -2.04 14.03
N SER A 117 10.81 -2.50 12.80
CA SER A 117 12.17 -2.93 12.41
C SER A 117 13.20 -1.81 12.47
N ILE A 118 12.81 -0.57 12.15
CA ILE A 118 13.71 0.59 12.28
C ILE A 118 14.01 0.87 13.76
N VAL A 119 13.00 0.80 14.63
CA VAL A 119 13.17 0.96 16.08
C VAL A 119 14.14 -0.09 16.63
N ASP A 120 13.96 -1.37 16.31
CA ASP A 120 14.85 -2.45 16.76
C ASP A 120 16.31 -2.23 16.34
N LYS A 121 16.53 -1.75 15.10
CA LYS A 121 17.87 -1.40 14.61
C LYS A 121 18.47 -0.24 15.39
N LYS A 122 17.67 0.79 15.68
CA LYS A 122 18.11 1.97 16.44
C LYS A 122 18.43 1.61 17.90
N ASP A 123 17.63 0.75 18.52
CA ASP A 123 17.90 0.27 19.88
C ASP A 123 19.19 -0.56 19.95
N SER A 124 19.46 -1.36 18.91
CA SER A 124 20.72 -2.10 18.78
C SER A 124 21.93 -1.17 18.61
N GLU A 125 21.78 -0.11 17.80
CA GLU A 125 22.80 0.93 17.60
C GLU A 125 23.10 1.69 18.91
N ILE A 126 22.06 2.12 19.63
CA ILE A 126 22.18 2.77 20.95
C ILE A 126 22.89 1.85 21.94
N SER A 127 22.53 0.57 21.96
CA SER A 127 23.19 -0.41 22.83
C SER A 127 24.67 -0.58 22.49
N GLY A 128 25.03 -0.54 21.21
CA GLY A 128 26.43 -0.55 20.76
C GLY A 128 27.21 0.68 21.24
N LEU A 129 26.66 1.87 20.97
CA LEU A 129 27.27 3.14 21.38
C LEU A 129 27.45 3.23 22.91
N ASN A 130 26.47 2.75 23.68
CA ASN A 130 26.59 2.72 25.15
C ASN A 130 27.73 1.83 25.64
N ARG A 131 28.00 0.69 24.96
CA ARG A 131 29.14 -0.16 25.29
C ARG A 131 30.47 0.51 24.96
N GLU A 132 30.53 1.20 23.82
CA GLU A 132 31.71 1.96 23.40
C GLU A 132 32.02 3.10 24.39
N ILE A 133 31.00 3.88 24.79
CA ILE A 133 31.13 4.92 25.83
C ILE A 133 31.65 4.30 27.14
N ALA A 134 31.10 3.17 27.56
CA ALA A 134 31.56 2.49 28.77
C ALA A 134 33.02 2.01 28.67
N GLN A 135 33.47 1.59 27.49
CA GLN A 135 34.87 1.24 27.25
C GLN A 135 35.78 2.46 27.31
N LEU A 136 35.44 3.53 26.59
CA LEU A 136 36.20 4.78 26.57
C LEU A 136 36.33 5.38 27.97
N ASN A 137 35.25 5.37 28.76
CA ASN A 137 35.29 5.83 30.16
C ASN A 137 36.27 5.01 31.03
N ARG A 138 36.36 3.69 30.81
CA ARG A 138 37.35 2.85 31.51
C ARG A 138 38.77 3.18 31.07
N GLU A 139 39.00 3.43 29.79
CA GLU A 139 40.32 3.83 29.27
C GLU A 139 40.74 5.18 29.83
N ILE A 140 39.84 6.18 29.82
CA ILE A 140 40.07 7.49 30.44
C ILE A 140 40.46 7.33 31.91
N GLY A 141 39.71 6.53 32.68
CA GLY A 141 40.03 6.27 34.09
C GLY A 141 41.42 5.66 34.31
N LYS A 142 41.84 4.72 33.44
CA LYS A 142 43.20 4.15 33.47
C LYS A 142 44.27 5.21 33.19
N TRP A 143 44.05 6.03 32.17
CA TRP A 143 44.98 7.09 31.80
C TRP A 143 45.09 8.16 32.89
N GLN A 144 43.99 8.52 33.54
CA GLN A 144 43.98 9.46 34.68
C GLN A 144 44.81 8.91 35.85
N ALA A 145 44.61 7.66 36.24
CA ALA A 145 45.39 7.04 37.32
C ALA A 145 46.89 6.97 37.00
N MET A 146 47.24 6.61 35.76
CA MET A 146 48.65 6.57 35.33
C MET A 146 49.29 7.97 35.34
N TYR A 147 48.54 9.00 34.93
CA TYR A 147 49.00 10.38 34.97
C TYR A 147 49.25 10.87 36.41
N GLU A 148 48.34 10.55 37.34
CA GLU A 148 48.51 10.88 38.77
C GLU A 148 49.77 10.22 39.36
N MET A 149 49.98 8.93 39.10
CA MET A 149 51.19 8.22 39.55
C MET A 149 52.49 8.84 39.00
N LEU A 150 52.53 9.17 37.71
CA LEU A 150 53.71 9.82 37.12
C LEU A 150 53.96 11.22 37.71
N LYS A 151 52.89 11.95 38.03
CA LYS A 151 52.98 13.27 38.63
C LYS A 151 53.58 13.18 40.03
N GLU A 152 53.12 12.24 40.85
CA GLU A 152 53.64 12.00 42.20
C GLU A 152 55.13 11.63 42.16
N GLN A 153 55.55 10.69 41.29
CA GLN A 153 56.98 10.34 41.14
C GLN A 153 57.87 11.55 40.81
N ASN A 154 57.42 12.39 39.86
CA ASN A 154 58.18 13.58 39.48
C ASN A 154 58.23 14.67 40.56
N ASP A 155 57.31 14.65 41.52
CA ASP A 155 57.30 15.57 42.66
C ASP A 155 58.14 15.01 43.83
N GLU A 156 58.32 13.69 43.95
CA GLU A 156 59.23 13.04 44.92
C GLU A 156 60.71 13.14 44.51
N ASP A 157 61.01 13.21 43.22
CA ASP A 157 62.38 13.28 42.68
C ASP A 157 62.99 14.71 42.65
N LYS A 158 62.30 15.73 43.19
CA LYS A 158 62.74 17.14 43.24
C LYS A 158 63.16 17.58 44.63
#